data_AF-A0A7H8XSA6-F1
#
_entry.id   AF-A0A7H8XSA6-F1
#
_cell.length_a   1.000
_cell.length_b   1.000
_cell.length_c   1.000
_cell.angle_alpha   90.00
_cell.angle_beta   90.00
_cell.angle_gamma   90.00
#
_symmetry.space_group_name_H-M   'P 1'
#
loop_
_entity.id
_entity.type
_entity.pdbx_description
1 polymer ?
#
loop_
_entity_poly.entity_id
_entity_poly.type
_entity_poly.pdbx_seq_one_letter_code
_entity_poly.pdbx_strand_id
1 'polypeptide(L)'
;MSYQLRAVVADVELLRERTADLDHAVLAALRQDFALLPVTPHLVEELTGALPDFAAGEPGPEQPFELVLSPALAGLFAGWSRSGPVAYLEAEFSGGLGRQASVVWLGGAVSWGPHFDDVLAAPRGQWPLNAALIRIGAEPGRWIDPFAELGLHLERNTAGWLAHGRRGLTADYWDELAEEWEFGESGARQQPERPGAVGDWGIP
;
A
#
# COMPACT_ATOMS: atom_id res chain seq x y z
N MET A 1 -15.87 1.79 -8.64
CA MET A 1 -15.14 0.57 -8.20
C MET A 1 -14.35 0.97 -6.96
N SER A 2 -14.39 0.17 -5.89
CA SER A 2 -13.76 0.53 -4.62
C SER A 2 -12.38 -0.09 -4.45
N TYR A 3 -11.48 0.64 -3.80
CA TYR A 3 -10.19 0.13 -3.30
C TYR A 3 -10.30 -0.08 -1.79
N GLN A 4 -9.78 -1.20 -1.24
CA GLN A 4 -9.78 -1.46 0.21
C GLN A 4 -8.52 -2.19 0.66
N LEU A 5 -7.69 -1.56 1.48
CA LEU A 5 -6.46 -2.14 1.99
C LEU A 5 -6.45 -2.12 3.52
N ARG A 6 -5.97 -3.22 4.12
CA ARG A 6 -5.51 -3.28 5.50
C ARG A 6 -4.26 -4.13 5.53
N ALA A 7 -3.11 -3.53 5.83
CA ALA A 7 -1.85 -4.23 5.68
C ALA A 7 -0.73 -3.65 6.53
N VAL A 8 0.25 -4.50 6.83
CA VAL A 8 1.56 -4.08 7.32
C VAL A 8 2.50 -3.98 6.13
N VAL A 9 3.30 -2.92 6.07
CA VAL A 9 4.37 -2.73 5.10
C VAL A 9 5.69 -2.52 5.83
N ALA A 10 6.70 -3.30 5.46
CA ALA A 10 8.06 -3.25 5.98
C ALA A 10 9.01 -3.93 4.99
N ASP A 11 10.31 -3.94 5.32
CA ASP A 11 11.33 -4.69 4.60
C ASP A 11 10.93 -6.17 4.40
N VAL A 12 11.18 -6.71 3.21
CA VAL A 12 10.77 -8.07 2.82
C VAL A 12 11.41 -9.15 3.68
N GLU A 13 12.69 -9.00 4.03
CA GLU A 13 13.40 -9.98 4.85
C GLU A 13 12.92 -9.91 6.30
N LEU A 14 12.64 -8.70 6.82
CA LEU A 14 12.02 -8.53 8.13
C LEU A 14 10.67 -9.25 8.20
N LEU A 15 9.77 -9.02 7.24
CA LEU A 15 8.46 -9.65 7.27
C LEU A 15 8.58 -11.17 7.08
N ARG A 16 9.46 -11.64 6.19
CA ARG A 16 9.72 -13.07 5.99
C ARG A 16 10.19 -13.74 7.28
N GLU A 17 11.14 -13.15 8.00
CA GLU A 17 11.62 -13.71 9.27
C GLU A 17 10.50 -13.75 10.32
N ARG A 18 9.73 -12.66 10.44
CA ARG A 18 8.70 -12.53 11.48
C ARG A 18 7.44 -13.35 11.22
N THR A 19 7.21 -13.77 9.99
CA THR A 19 6.01 -14.52 9.62
C THR A 19 6.27 -15.92 9.08
N ALA A 20 7.50 -16.44 9.18
CA ALA A 20 7.87 -17.75 8.66
C ALA A 20 7.06 -18.91 9.27
N ASP A 21 6.73 -18.80 10.56
CA ASP A 21 6.03 -19.83 11.33
C ASP A 21 4.51 -19.59 11.42
N LEU A 22 3.97 -18.65 10.63
CA LEU A 22 2.54 -18.30 10.64
C LEU A 22 1.82 -18.93 9.45
N ASP A 23 0.78 -19.70 9.73
CA ASP A 23 -0.05 -20.40 8.75
C ASP A 23 -0.87 -19.43 7.87
N HIS A 24 -1.28 -18.29 8.43
CA HIS A 24 -2.12 -17.31 7.73
C HIS A 24 -1.35 -16.12 7.17
N ALA A 25 -0.03 -16.10 7.32
CA ALA A 25 0.79 -15.05 6.75
C ALA A 25 1.02 -15.28 5.25
N VAL A 26 0.72 -14.23 4.48
CA VAL A 26 0.97 -14.20 3.04
C VAL A 26 1.70 -12.90 2.73
N LEU A 27 2.91 -13.00 2.21
CA LEU A 27 3.70 -11.85 1.82
C LEU A 27 3.50 -11.58 0.33
N ALA A 28 3.18 -10.33 -0.01
CA ALA A 28 3.21 -9.83 -1.36
C ALA A 28 4.44 -8.92 -1.52
N ALA A 29 5.37 -9.30 -2.39
CA ALA A 29 6.52 -8.47 -2.70
C ALA A 29 6.08 -7.12 -3.28
N LEU A 30 6.72 -6.05 -2.83
CA LEU A 30 6.63 -4.71 -3.37
C LEU A 30 7.98 -4.35 -4.01
N ARG A 31 8.05 -3.18 -4.65
CA ARG A 31 9.33 -2.63 -5.11
C ARG A 31 10.18 -2.14 -3.92
N GLN A 32 11.45 -1.82 -4.20
CA GLN A 32 12.41 -1.28 -3.21
C GLN A 32 12.62 -2.20 -1.99
N ASP A 33 12.61 -3.52 -2.21
CA ASP A 33 12.80 -4.55 -1.17
C ASP A 33 11.77 -4.49 -0.02
N PHE A 34 10.62 -3.88 -0.24
CA PHE A 34 9.49 -3.94 0.69
C PHE A 34 8.62 -5.15 0.42
N ALA A 35 7.86 -5.55 1.44
CA ALA A 35 6.73 -6.44 1.27
C ALA A 35 5.49 -5.90 1.99
N LEU A 36 4.35 -6.35 1.50
CA LEU A 36 3.04 -6.12 2.06
C LEU A 36 2.53 -7.43 2.69
N LEU A 37 2.17 -7.36 3.97
CA LEU A 37 1.47 -8.42 4.69
C LEU A 37 0.00 -8.00 4.88
N PRO A 38 -0.95 -8.58 4.14
CA PRO A 38 -2.37 -8.29 4.32
C PRO A 38 -2.82 -8.70 5.72
N VAL A 39 -3.40 -7.76 6.47
CA VAL A 39 -3.89 -8.04 7.83
C VAL A 39 -5.33 -8.56 7.73
N THR A 40 -5.45 -9.86 7.92
CA THR A 40 -6.73 -10.58 7.88
C THR A 40 -7.21 -10.94 9.28
N PRO A 41 -8.51 -11.20 9.48
CA PRO A 41 -9.03 -11.70 10.75
C PRO A 41 -8.26 -12.90 11.31
N HIS A 42 -7.97 -13.90 10.45
CA HIS A 42 -7.27 -15.11 10.85
C HIS A 42 -5.81 -14.83 11.23
N LEU A 43 -5.14 -13.92 10.53
CA LEU A 43 -3.79 -13.50 10.89
C LEU A 43 -3.77 -12.77 12.24
N VAL A 44 -4.77 -11.93 12.54
CA VAL A 44 -4.85 -11.26 13.85
C VAL A 44 -5.06 -12.28 14.97
N GLU A 45 -5.94 -13.26 14.76
CA GLU A 45 -6.18 -14.34 15.72
C GLU A 45 -4.92 -15.18 15.95
N GLU A 46 -4.20 -15.52 14.90
CA GLU A 46 -2.94 -16.26 15.00
C GLU A 46 -1.84 -15.46 15.72
N LEU A 47 -1.70 -14.18 15.40
CA LEU A 47 -0.69 -13.31 16.00
C LEU A 47 -0.95 -13.04 17.49
N THR A 48 -2.22 -12.88 17.88
CA THR A 48 -2.59 -12.37 19.21
C THR A 48 -3.25 -13.41 20.11
N GLY A 49 -3.70 -14.54 19.56
CA GLY A 49 -4.51 -15.54 20.25
C GLY A 49 -5.95 -15.08 20.54
N ALA A 50 -6.38 -13.94 19.97
CA ALA A 50 -7.70 -13.35 20.20
C ALA A 50 -8.35 -12.94 18.88
N LEU A 51 -9.69 -13.04 18.82
CA LEU A 51 -10.44 -12.58 17.65
C LEU A 51 -10.19 -11.09 17.38
N PRO A 52 -10.14 -10.66 16.11
CA PRO A 52 -10.01 -9.26 15.76
C PRO A 52 -11.21 -8.45 16.28
N ASP A 53 -10.92 -7.25 16.74
CA ASP A 53 -11.93 -6.27 17.11
C ASP A 53 -12.02 -5.19 16.03
N PHE A 54 -13.24 -4.83 15.65
CA PHE A 54 -13.53 -3.85 14.61
C PHE A 54 -14.33 -2.70 15.20
N ALA A 55 -13.96 -1.48 14.82
CA ALA A 55 -14.69 -0.28 15.18
C ALA A 55 -16.17 -0.40 14.80
N ALA A 56 -17.06 -0.12 15.74
CA ALA A 56 -18.51 -0.16 15.49
C ALA A 56 -19.01 1.04 14.66
N GLY A 57 -18.23 2.13 14.62
CA GLY A 57 -18.53 3.34 13.86
C GLY A 57 -17.68 3.49 12.60
N GLU A 58 -18.00 4.49 11.79
CA GLU A 58 -17.13 4.87 10.68
C GLU A 58 -15.79 5.41 11.21
N PRO A 59 -14.65 4.98 10.64
CA PRO A 59 -13.35 5.53 10.98
C PRO A 59 -13.31 7.05 10.87
N GLY A 60 -12.61 7.67 11.81
CA GLY A 60 -12.45 9.12 11.91
C GLY A 60 -11.22 9.49 12.73
N PRO A 61 -10.98 10.78 13.01
CA PRO A 61 -9.78 11.21 13.72
C PRO A 61 -9.58 10.57 15.11
N GLU A 62 -10.66 10.28 15.83
CA GLU A 62 -10.61 9.62 17.16
C GLU A 62 -10.41 8.11 17.06
N GLN A 63 -10.91 7.50 15.99
CA GLN A 63 -10.77 6.07 15.70
C GLN A 63 -10.33 5.89 14.23
N PRO A 64 -9.02 6.09 13.93
CA PRO A 64 -8.53 6.14 12.55
C PRO A 64 -8.69 4.85 11.76
N PHE A 65 -8.67 3.71 12.47
CA PHE A 65 -8.63 2.39 11.86
C PHE A 65 -9.97 1.68 12.04
N GLU A 66 -10.39 0.95 11.01
CA GLU A 66 -11.48 -0.01 11.07
C GLU A 66 -11.10 -1.21 11.94
N LEU A 67 -9.87 -1.74 11.79
CA LEU A 67 -9.33 -2.74 12.71
C LEU A 67 -8.80 -2.04 13.96
N VAL A 68 -9.35 -2.39 15.12
CA VAL A 68 -8.85 -1.86 16.39
C VAL A 68 -7.48 -2.48 16.67
N LEU A 69 -6.44 -1.63 16.67
CA LEU A 69 -5.10 -2.03 17.06
C LEU A 69 -5.02 -2.27 18.57
N SER A 70 -5.38 -3.49 18.98
CA SER A 70 -5.28 -3.91 20.38
C SER A 70 -3.85 -3.74 20.91
N PRO A 71 -3.65 -3.57 22.24
CA PRO A 71 -2.31 -3.46 22.80
C PRO A 71 -1.40 -4.64 22.44
N ALA A 72 -1.96 -5.85 22.28
CA ALA A 72 -1.21 -7.02 21.85
C ALA A 72 -0.72 -6.88 20.40
N LEU A 73 -1.62 -6.51 19.47
CA LEU A 73 -1.27 -6.34 18.06
C LEU A 73 -0.29 -5.18 17.85
N ALA A 74 -0.55 -4.02 18.47
CA ALA A 74 0.35 -2.88 18.42
C ALA A 74 1.71 -3.19 19.06
N GLY A 75 1.73 -3.97 20.15
CA GLY A 75 2.94 -4.44 20.80
C GLY A 75 3.79 -5.37 19.93
N LEU A 76 3.15 -6.20 19.10
CA LEU A 76 3.83 -7.05 18.11
C LEU A 76 4.50 -6.21 17.01
N PHE A 77 3.79 -5.25 16.41
CA PHE A 77 4.36 -4.38 15.39
C PHE A 77 5.47 -3.49 15.93
N ALA A 78 5.31 -2.97 17.15
CA ALA A 78 6.39 -2.34 17.88
C ALA A 78 7.57 -3.31 18.05
N GLY A 79 7.32 -4.56 18.43
CA GLY A 79 8.34 -5.59 18.56
C GLY A 79 9.14 -5.86 17.29
N TRP A 80 8.45 -5.98 16.16
CA TRP A 80 9.06 -6.13 14.83
C TRP A 80 9.88 -4.90 14.46
N SER A 81 9.40 -3.70 14.85
CA SER A 81 10.06 -2.44 14.49
C SER A 81 11.46 -2.24 15.09
N ARG A 82 11.88 -3.11 16.02
CA ARG A 82 13.26 -3.14 16.54
C ARG A 82 14.29 -3.67 15.53
N SER A 83 13.85 -4.46 14.55
CA SER A 83 14.71 -5.00 13.49
C SER A 83 14.72 -4.13 12.23
N GLY A 84 13.72 -3.27 12.05
CA GLY A 84 13.59 -2.36 10.91
C GLY A 84 12.27 -1.59 10.97
N PRO A 85 12.08 -0.52 10.17
CA PRO A 85 10.85 0.25 10.16
C PRO A 85 9.59 -0.56 9.81
N VAL A 86 8.47 -0.28 10.48
CA VAL A 86 7.18 -0.96 10.23
C VAL A 86 6.05 0.07 10.12
N ALA A 87 5.23 -0.02 9.08
CA ALA A 87 4.01 0.76 8.94
C ALA A 87 2.77 -0.14 8.91
N TYR A 88 1.71 0.28 9.59
CA TYR A 88 0.37 -0.26 9.38
C TYR A 88 -0.46 0.75 8.61
N LEU A 89 -1.15 0.29 7.57
CA LEU A 89 -1.88 1.10 6.61
C LEU A 89 -3.31 0.57 6.46
N GLU A 90 -4.28 1.48 6.48
CA GLU A 90 -5.64 1.22 6.00
C GLU A 90 -6.04 2.25 4.96
N ALA A 91 -6.73 1.81 3.92
CA ALA A 91 -7.29 2.72 2.94
C ALA A 91 -8.60 2.18 2.38
N GLU A 92 -9.55 3.09 2.15
CA GLU A 92 -10.75 2.82 1.38
C GLU A 92 -10.96 3.96 0.38
N PHE A 93 -11.12 3.66 -0.91
CA PHE A 93 -11.51 4.66 -1.90
C PHE A 93 -12.78 4.20 -2.59
N SER A 94 -13.92 4.83 -2.29
CA SER A 94 -15.21 4.52 -2.90
C SER A 94 -15.90 5.82 -3.33
N GLY A 95 -16.46 5.86 -4.55
CA GLY A 95 -17.37 6.93 -4.98
C GLY A 95 -16.85 8.38 -5.07
N GLY A 96 -15.54 8.63 -4.89
CA GLY A 96 -14.93 9.96 -5.08
C GLY A 96 -14.33 10.61 -3.84
N LEU A 97 -14.51 10.01 -2.65
CA LEU A 97 -13.79 10.36 -1.43
C LEU A 97 -13.14 9.08 -0.88
N GLY A 98 -11.89 9.19 -0.45
CA GLY A 98 -11.14 8.05 0.06
C GLY A 98 -10.61 8.36 1.44
N ARG A 99 -10.75 7.41 2.36
CA ARG A 99 -10.13 7.50 3.68
C ARG A 99 -8.81 6.77 3.67
N GLN A 100 -7.86 7.32 4.40
CA GLN A 100 -6.56 6.73 4.64
C GLN A 100 -6.23 6.85 6.10
N ALA A 101 -5.69 5.78 6.66
CA ALA A 101 -5.17 5.77 8.00
C ALA A 101 -3.81 5.08 8.04
N SER A 102 -2.93 5.55 8.89
CA SER A 102 -1.60 4.96 9.02
C SER A 102 -0.95 5.24 10.36
N VAL A 103 -0.05 4.35 10.75
CA VAL A 103 0.80 4.49 11.93
C VAL A 103 2.14 3.81 11.64
N VAL A 104 3.22 4.40 12.15
CA VAL A 104 4.60 3.94 11.91
C VAL A 104 5.29 3.70 13.24
N TRP A 105 5.95 2.55 13.34
CA TRP A 105 6.83 2.20 14.43
C TRP A 105 8.28 2.18 13.97
N LEU A 106 9.16 2.78 14.77
CA LEU A 106 10.60 2.74 14.61
C LEU A 106 11.23 2.38 15.95
N GLY A 107 12.14 1.40 15.95
CA GLY A 107 12.97 1.09 17.12
C GLY A 107 12.19 0.61 18.36
N GLY A 108 10.99 0.04 18.19
CA GLY A 108 10.20 -0.46 19.32
C GLY A 108 9.09 0.48 19.78
N ALA A 109 8.90 1.65 19.17
CA ALA A 109 7.93 2.64 19.60
C ALA A 109 7.18 3.25 18.41
N VAL A 110 5.98 3.77 18.65
CA VAL A 110 5.26 4.59 17.67
C VAL A 110 6.09 5.84 17.43
N SER A 111 6.57 6.02 16.20
CA SER A 111 7.32 7.21 15.80
C SER A 111 6.43 8.24 15.13
N TRP A 112 5.29 7.82 14.55
CA TRP A 112 4.39 8.71 13.84
C TRP A 112 2.99 8.08 13.74
N GLY A 113 1.94 8.89 13.93
CA GLY A 113 0.55 8.45 13.92
C GLY A 113 -0.01 8.06 15.30
N PRO A 114 -1.26 7.58 15.32
CA PRO A 114 -2.09 7.31 14.14
C PRO A 114 -2.53 8.59 13.42
N HIS A 115 -2.45 8.59 12.10
CA HIS A 115 -2.92 9.69 11.23
C HIS A 115 -4.04 9.20 10.35
N PHE A 116 -5.05 10.06 10.19
CA PHE A 116 -6.26 9.83 9.42
C PHE A 116 -6.50 11.02 8.48
N ASP A 117 -6.96 10.74 7.27
CA ASP A 117 -7.47 11.76 6.33
C ASP A 117 -8.50 11.13 5.40
N ASP A 118 -9.70 11.71 5.36
CA ASP A 118 -10.84 11.37 4.49
C ASP A 118 -11.19 12.48 3.47
N VAL A 119 -10.51 13.62 3.57
CA VAL A 119 -10.67 14.76 2.66
C VAL A 119 -9.59 14.75 1.59
N LEU A 120 -8.37 14.33 1.94
CA LEU A 120 -7.21 14.20 1.06
C LEU A 120 -6.88 15.50 0.27
N ALA A 121 -7.14 16.66 0.88
CA ALA A 121 -6.92 17.97 0.25
C ALA A 121 -5.45 18.41 0.22
N ALA A 122 -4.61 17.83 1.08
CA ALA A 122 -3.19 18.10 1.12
C ALA A 122 -2.47 17.56 -0.15
N PRO A 123 -1.23 18.01 -0.44
CA PRO A 123 -0.42 17.38 -1.47
C PRO A 123 -0.27 15.87 -1.23
N ARG A 124 -0.26 15.06 -2.30
CA ARG A 124 -0.24 13.57 -2.20
C ARG A 124 0.85 13.00 -1.31
N GLY A 125 2.04 13.60 -1.27
CA GLY A 125 3.13 13.16 -0.40
C GLY A 125 2.85 13.33 1.10
N GLN A 126 1.83 14.10 1.47
CA GLN A 126 1.39 14.33 2.85
C GLN A 126 0.19 13.46 3.24
N TRP A 127 -0.40 12.73 2.29
CA TRP A 127 -1.49 11.81 2.58
C TRP A 127 -1.00 10.69 3.51
N PRO A 128 -1.84 10.16 4.42
CA PRO A 128 -1.39 9.24 5.46
C PRO A 128 -0.55 8.07 4.94
N LEU A 129 -0.99 7.39 3.87
CA LEU A 129 -0.23 6.28 3.29
C LEU A 129 1.14 6.72 2.78
N ASN A 130 1.21 7.73 1.91
CA ASN A 130 2.48 8.20 1.35
C ASN A 130 3.44 8.73 2.43
N ALA A 131 2.90 9.45 3.41
CA ALA A 131 3.66 9.98 4.53
C ALA A 131 4.24 8.87 5.41
N ALA A 132 3.51 7.76 5.60
CA ALA A 132 3.99 6.58 6.31
C ALA A 132 5.09 5.84 5.50
N LEU A 133 4.87 5.65 4.20
CA LEU A 133 5.80 4.96 3.32
C LEU A 133 7.16 5.68 3.26
N ILE A 134 7.17 7.00 3.11
CA ILE A 134 8.41 7.80 3.16
C ILE A 134 9.13 7.61 4.49
N ARG A 135 8.41 7.50 5.61
CA ARG A 135 9.01 7.36 6.94
C ARG A 135 9.62 5.99 7.18
N ILE A 136 9.11 4.95 6.55
CA ILE A 136 9.73 3.62 6.61
C ILE A 136 10.88 3.44 5.61
N GLY A 137 11.17 4.47 4.80
CA GLY A 137 12.32 4.51 3.89
C GLY A 137 11.96 4.36 2.41
N ALA A 138 10.68 4.36 2.04
CA ALA A 138 10.29 4.32 0.64
C ALA A 138 10.71 5.62 -0.07
N GLU A 139 11.42 5.50 -1.17
CA GLU A 139 11.88 6.63 -1.97
C GLU A 139 10.80 7.00 -2.99
N PRO A 140 10.31 8.26 -3.00
CA PRO A 140 9.38 8.71 -4.03
C PRO A 140 10.09 8.82 -5.38
N GLY A 141 9.41 8.40 -6.45
CA GLY A 141 9.84 8.67 -7.81
C GLY A 141 9.75 10.17 -8.13
N ARG A 142 10.44 10.61 -9.19
CA ARG A 142 10.47 12.03 -9.62
C ARG A 142 9.07 12.60 -9.91
N TRP A 143 8.16 11.76 -10.36
CA TRP A 143 6.79 12.12 -10.76
C TRP A 143 5.72 11.16 -10.22
N ILE A 144 6.15 10.15 -9.45
CA ILE A 144 5.32 9.05 -8.98
C ILE A 144 5.35 9.08 -7.45
N ASP A 145 4.18 9.05 -6.83
CA ASP A 145 4.09 9.04 -5.37
C ASP A 145 4.53 7.67 -4.79
N PRO A 146 4.93 7.61 -3.51
CA PRO A 146 5.40 6.37 -2.88
C PRO A 146 4.43 5.19 -3.00
N PHE A 147 3.13 5.45 -2.94
CA PHE A 147 2.11 4.42 -3.09
C PHE A 147 2.17 3.75 -4.47
N ALA A 148 2.22 4.56 -5.54
CA ALA A 148 2.37 4.04 -6.88
C ALA A 148 3.77 3.44 -7.11
N GLU A 149 4.82 4.06 -6.59
CA GLU A 149 6.22 3.64 -6.76
C GLU A 149 6.51 2.28 -6.12
N LEU A 150 5.93 1.98 -4.96
CA LEU A 150 6.04 0.66 -4.33
C LEU A 150 5.14 -0.40 -5.00
N GLY A 151 4.25 0.01 -5.90
CA GLY A 151 3.33 -0.90 -6.58
C GLY A 151 2.04 -1.19 -5.82
N LEU A 152 1.64 -0.37 -4.85
CA LEU A 152 0.43 -0.61 -4.05
C LEU A 152 -0.89 -0.48 -4.84
N HIS A 153 -0.81 -0.05 -6.10
CA HIS A 153 -1.95 0.07 -7.02
C HIS A 153 -2.18 -1.19 -7.88
N LEU A 154 -1.32 -2.22 -7.78
CA LEU A 154 -1.46 -3.45 -8.58
C LEU A 154 -2.72 -4.23 -8.23
N GLU A 155 -3.02 -4.32 -6.94
CA GLU A 155 -4.20 -4.99 -6.44
C GLU A 155 -5.12 -3.98 -5.77
N ARG A 156 -6.42 -4.19 -5.91
CA ARG A 156 -7.44 -3.22 -5.47
C ARG A 156 -7.99 -3.50 -4.09
N ASN A 157 -7.78 -4.71 -3.56
CA ASN A 157 -8.25 -5.02 -2.24
C ASN A 157 -7.36 -6.04 -1.52
N THR A 158 -7.54 -6.16 -0.20
CA THR A 158 -6.83 -7.12 0.65
C THR A 158 -6.90 -8.56 0.12
N ALA A 159 -8.03 -8.98 -0.47
CA ALA A 159 -8.15 -10.32 -1.05
C ALA A 159 -7.33 -10.49 -2.34
N GLY A 160 -7.23 -9.44 -3.16
CA GLY A 160 -6.33 -9.36 -4.31
C GLY A 160 -4.88 -9.48 -3.88
N TRP A 161 -4.47 -8.75 -2.84
CA TRP A 161 -3.12 -8.85 -2.28
C TRP A 161 -2.79 -10.23 -1.70
N LEU A 162 -3.75 -10.90 -1.05
CA LEU A 162 -3.60 -12.31 -0.64
C LEU A 162 -3.41 -13.24 -1.84
N ALA A 163 -4.18 -13.06 -2.91
CA ALA A 163 -4.02 -13.84 -4.12
C ALA A 163 -2.66 -13.57 -4.78
N HIS A 164 -2.22 -12.32 -4.80
CA HIS A 164 -0.92 -11.90 -5.31
C HIS A 164 0.23 -12.58 -4.56
N GLY A 165 0.25 -12.49 -3.22
CA GLY A 165 1.29 -13.14 -2.42
C GLY A 165 1.29 -14.66 -2.54
N ARG A 166 0.11 -15.31 -2.61
CA ARG A 166 -0.01 -16.76 -2.82
C ARG A 166 0.50 -17.26 -4.15
N ARG A 167 0.53 -16.40 -5.19
CA ARG A 167 1.13 -16.76 -6.49
C ARG A 167 2.66 -16.85 -6.40
N GLY A 168 3.28 -16.43 -5.29
CA GLY A 168 4.71 -16.57 -5.06
C GLY A 168 5.56 -15.78 -6.06
N LEU A 169 5.03 -14.67 -6.58
CA LEU A 169 5.66 -13.90 -7.65
C LEU A 169 6.97 -13.28 -7.13
N THR A 170 8.07 -13.86 -7.60
CA THR A 170 9.45 -13.41 -7.39
C THR A 170 9.71 -12.09 -8.13
N ALA A 171 10.89 -11.50 -7.91
CA ALA A 171 11.35 -10.27 -8.56
C ALA A 171 11.15 -10.25 -10.09
N ASP A 172 11.17 -11.41 -10.75
CA ASP A 172 10.96 -11.58 -12.19
C ASP A 172 9.61 -11.03 -12.70
N TYR A 173 8.57 -10.99 -11.85
CA TYR A 173 7.28 -10.38 -12.22
C TYR A 173 7.36 -8.84 -12.27
N TRP A 174 8.23 -8.22 -11.47
CA TRP A 174 8.44 -6.78 -11.56
C TRP A 174 9.22 -6.40 -12.82
N ASP A 175 10.09 -7.28 -13.31
CA ASP A 175 10.76 -7.10 -14.60
C ASP A 175 9.75 -7.21 -15.75
N GLU A 176 8.89 -8.23 -15.77
CA GLU A 176 7.82 -8.36 -16.78
C GLU A 176 6.82 -7.19 -16.74
N LEU A 177 6.45 -6.71 -15.56
CA LEU A 177 5.52 -5.59 -15.41
C LEU A 177 6.17 -4.24 -15.75
N ALA A 178 7.45 -4.06 -15.42
CA ALA A 178 8.24 -2.90 -15.84
C ALA A 178 8.38 -2.85 -17.36
N GLU A 179 8.61 -4.00 -18.00
CA GLU A 179 8.59 -4.13 -19.46
C GLU A 179 7.23 -3.71 -20.04
N GLU A 180 6.11 -4.24 -19.54
CA GLU A 180 4.77 -3.85 -19.99
C GLU A 180 4.52 -2.33 -19.87
N TRP A 181 5.05 -1.70 -18.83
CA TRP A 181 4.91 -0.25 -18.61
C TRP A 181 5.81 0.58 -19.53
N GLU A 182 7.06 0.18 -19.72
CA GLU A 182 7.96 0.83 -20.68
C GLU A 182 7.42 0.71 -22.12
N PHE A 183 6.81 -0.42 -22.48
CA PHE A 183 6.10 -0.61 -23.74
C PHE A 183 4.88 0.31 -23.86
N GLY A 184 4.09 0.47 -22.79
CA GLY A 184 2.94 1.38 -22.74
C GLY A 184 3.31 2.86 -22.87
N GLU A 185 4.37 3.30 -22.19
CA GLU A 185 4.84 4.69 -22.22
C GLU A 185 5.56 5.03 -23.54
N SER A 186 6.28 4.07 -24.12
CA SER A 186 6.91 4.20 -25.44
C SER A 186 5.88 4.21 -26.58
N GLY A 187 4.79 3.44 -26.45
CA GLY A 187 3.66 3.46 -27.39
C GLY A 187 2.88 4.79 -27.36
N ALA A 188 2.75 5.40 -26.18
CA ALA A 188 2.14 6.72 -26.02
C ALA A 188 3.04 7.85 -26.56
N ARG A 189 4.37 7.73 -26.44
CA ARG A 189 5.34 8.68 -27.03
C ARG A 189 5.56 8.49 -28.54
N GLN A 190 5.15 7.35 -29.12
CA GLN A 190 5.26 7.04 -30.55
C GLN A 190 3.95 7.16 -31.32
N GLN A 191 2.96 7.93 -30.85
CA GLN A 191 1.96 8.44 -31.79
C GLN A 191 2.60 9.58 -32.60
N PRO A 192 2.92 9.38 -33.90
CA PRO A 192 3.21 10.51 -34.76
C PRO A 192 1.97 11.41 -34.76
N GLU A 193 2.18 12.72 -34.71
CA GLU A 193 1.12 13.70 -34.93
C GLU A 193 0.32 13.26 -36.16
N ARG A 194 -0.97 12.97 -35.97
CA ARG A 194 -1.87 12.77 -37.11
C ARG A 194 -1.80 14.05 -37.93
N PRO A 195 -1.43 14.01 -39.22
CA PRO A 195 -1.54 15.18 -40.07
C PRO A 195 -3.00 15.65 -40.00
N GLY A 196 -3.20 16.90 -39.59
CA GLY A 196 -4.52 17.52 -39.53
C GLY A 196 -5.23 17.35 -40.88
N ALA A 197 -6.55 17.15 -40.83
CA ALA A 197 -7.37 17.00 -42.01
C ALA A 197 -7.16 18.21 -42.95
N VAL A 198 -6.57 17.96 -44.11
CA VAL A 198 -6.47 18.94 -45.19
C VAL A 198 -7.82 18.99 -45.91
N GLY A 199 -8.64 19.96 -45.54
CA GLY A 199 -9.76 20.49 -46.30
C GLY A 199 -9.93 21.92 -45.79
N ASP A 200 -9.73 22.98 -46.58
CA ASP A 200 -10.42 23.28 -47.82
C ASP A 200 -9.59 24.37 -48.53
N TRP A 201 -9.00 24.07 -49.70
CA TRP A 201 -8.46 25.11 -50.59
C TRP A 201 -9.52 25.39 -51.65
N GLY A 202 -10.45 26.28 -51.30
CA GLY A 202 -11.36 26.88 -52.26
C GLY A 202 -10.61 27.69 -53.32
N ILE A 203 -11.30 27.87 -54.45
CA ILE A 203 -11.02 28.67 -55.68
C ILE A 203 -10.74 27.75 -56.88
N PRO A 204 -11.48 27.89 -58.00
CA PRO A 204 -11.99 29.15 -58.57
C PRO A 204 -13.47 29.46 -58.36
#